data_AF-A4J337-F1
#
_entry.id   AF-A4J337-F1
#
_cell.length_a   1.000
_cell.length_b   1.000
_cell.length_c   1.000
_cell.angle_alpha   90.00
_cell.angle_beta   90.00
_cell.angle_gamma   90.00
#
_symmetry.space_group_name_H-M   'P 1'
#
loop_
_entity.id
_entity.type
_entity.pdbx_description
1 polymer ?
#
loop_
_entity_poly.entity_id
_entity_poly.type
_entity_poly.pdbx_seq_one_letter_code
_entity_poly.pdbx_strand_id
1 'polypeptide(L)'
;MVEIFSILKAQFLDHHISLILMGITILGIGLFTYSASHIFLDFIEKICGHLVRKYKKANRKSNISPRLVAIIQSKHQSTVTKAKTVSDSFRWLIPEILLTSVKALIVFSIVAVLGLMIGTLWLKNIGAAIILAFLCILLPGQYLSRQDLRKQEKYISQFPIVVRTFLVALEQKGNARSAISYVAERAPEPSKSLFQTILLKIDSGFEPKLALKEITKEIKVSHAHLFEQLLADAYYQGTTLIPQFTRLAGQVDAMNELILENAQTTHAGRIQNFIMHFLVVILAVMLVRVLPESEKYLTQEIGGRTIVLLTFLSVLIGIIFDRMMSKVDA
;
A
#
# COMPACT_ATOMS: atom_id res chain seq x y z
N MET A 1 -1.36 56.87 -28.07
CA MET A 1 -1.14 56.34 -26.71
C MET A 1 -2.42 55.81 -26.05
N VAL A 2 -3.56 56.51 -26.13
CA VAL A 2 -4.83 56.06 -25.49
C VAL A 2 -5.37 54.73 -26.06
N GLU A 3 -5.32 54.54 -27.39
CA GLU A 3 -5.76 53.27 -28.01
C GLU A 3 -4.93 52.07 -27.58
N ILE A 4 -3.59 52.22 -27.50
CA ILE A 4 -2.68 51.15 -27.07
C ILE A 4 -3.00 50.73 -25.62
N PHE A 5 -3.30 51.68 -24.74
CA PHE A 5 -3.66 51.40 -23.36
C PHE A 5 -5.01 50.67 -23.24
N SER A 6 -5.96 50.96 -24.14
CA SER A 6 -7.26 50.26 -24.18
C SER A 6 -7.13 48.80 -24.62
N ILE A 7 -6.27 48.54 -25.62
CA ILE A 7 -6.01 47.19 -26.15
C ILE A 7 -5.28 46.33 -25.11
N LEU A 8 -4.25 46.89 -24.45
CA LEU A 8 -3.52 46.20 -23.38
C LEU A 8 -4.43 45.86 -22.20
N LYS A 9 -5.34 46.76 -21.82
CA LYS A 9 -6.26 46.52 -20.70
C LYS A 9 -7.28 45.44 -21.02
N ALA A 10 -7.79 45.37 -22.26
CA ALA A 10 -8.69 44.31 -22.70
C ALA A 10 -8.00 42.94 -22.71
N GLN A 11 -6.78 42.88 -23.25
CA GLN A 11 -6.01 41.64 -23.34
C GLN A 11 -5.60 41.10 -21.95
N PHE A 12 -5.30 41.99 -21.01
CA PHE A 12 -5.01 41.62 -19.63
C PHE A 12 -6.25 41.09 -18.89
N LEU A 13 -7.42 41.72 -19.11
CA LEU A 13 -8.67 41.31 -18.49
C LEU A 13 -9.11 39.91 -18.96
N ASP A 14 -9.01 39.63 -20.26
CA ASP A 14 -9.33 38.32 -20.84
C ASP A 14 -8.42 37.21 -20.31
N HIS A 15 -7.13 37.51 -20.09
CA HIS A 15 -6.19 36.53 -19.54
C HIS A 15 -6.53 36.14 -18.09
N HIS A 16 -6.92 37.12 -17.26
CA HIS A 16 -7.34 36.85 -15.88
C HIS A 16 -8.67 36.09 -15.80
N ILE A 17 -9.64 36.43 -16.66
CA ILE A 17 -10.92 35.72 -16.72
C ILE A 17 -10.71 34.26 -17.13
N SER A 18 -9.85 33.99 -18.11
CA SER A 18 -9.49 32.64 -18.55
C SER A 18 -8.82 31.80 -17.44
N LEU A 19 -7.91 32.41 -16.66
CA LEU A 19 -7.26 31.76 -15.52
C LEU A 19 -8.25 31.38 -14.41
N ILE A 20 -9.19 32.27 -14.09
CA ILE A 20 -10.22 31.99 -13.08
C ILE A 20 -11.16 30.88 -13.56
N LEU A 21 -11.60 30.91 -14.82
CA LEU A 21 -12.45 29.85 -15.38
C LEU A 21 -11.73 28.49 -15.40
N MET A 22 -10.43 28.48 -15.70
CA MET A 22 -9.61 27.28 -15.66
C MET A 22 -9.46 26.72 -14.23
N GLY A 23 -9.25 27.59 -13.24
CA GLY A 23 -9.20 27.17 -11.83
C GLY A 23 -10.51 26.54 -11.37
N ILE A 24 -11.65 27.14 -11.73
CA ILE A 24 -12.99 26.62 -11.42
C ILE A 24 -13.23 25.27 -12.09
N THR A 25 -12.85 25.11 -13.36
CA THR A 25 -13.02 23.82 -14.08
C THR A 25 -12.16 22.71 -13.51
N ILE A 26 -10.91 22.98 -13.12
CA ILE A 26 -10.04 21.98 -12.48
C ILE A 26 -10.62 21.53 -11.13
N LEU A 27 -11.07 22.47 -10.30
CA LEU A 27 -11.72 22.16 -9.03
C LEU A 27 -13.03 21.38 -9.24
N GLY A 28 -13.83 21.76 -10.24
CA GLY A 28 -15.05 21.06 -10.62
C GLY A 28 -14.80 19.60 -11.06
N ILE A 29 -13.79 19.36 -11.90
CA ILE A 29 -13.40 18.01 -12.33
C ILE A 29 -12.87 17.20 -11.14
N GLY A 30 -12.09 17.81 -10.25
CA GLY A 30 -11.59 17.15 -9.04
C GLY A 30 -12.70 16.70 -8.10
N LEU A 31 -13.67 17.59 -7.82
CA LEU A 31 -14.83 17.28 -6.99
C LEU A 31 -15.76 16.25 -7.64
N PHE A 32 -15.95 16.35 -8.96
CA PHE A 32 -16.76 15.39 -9.71
C PHE A 32 -16.13 14.00 -9.73
N THR A 33 -14.83 13.90 -9.99
CA THR A 33 -14.12 12.61 -10.02
C THR A 33 -14.04 11.96 -8.64
N TYR A 34 -13.86 12.76 -7.57
CA TYR A 34 -13.94 12.28 -6.19
C TYR A 34 -15.34 11.74 -5.85
N SER A 35 -16.38 12.51 -6.15
CA SER A 35 -17.78 12.13 -5.87
C SER A 35 -18.23 10.92 -6.70
N ALA A 36 -17.88 10.90 -7.98
CA ALA A 36 -18.16 9.79 -8.88
C ALA A 36 -17.45 8.51 -8.42
N SER A 37 -16.21 8.61 -7.93
CA SER A 37 -15.48 7.47 -7.38
C SER A 37 -16.17 6.90 -6.13
N HIS A 38 -16.66 7.75 -5.23
CA HIS A 38 -17.36 7.30 -4.03
C HIS A 38 -18.70 6.63 -4.36
N ILE A 39 -19.52 7.25 -5.21
CA ILE A 39 -20.82 6.69 -5.65
C ILE A 39 -20.61 5.36 -6.38
N PHE A 40 -19.55 5.27 -7.19
CA PHE A 40 -19.22 4.04 -7.92
C PHE A 40 -18.77 2.91 -6.98
N LEU A 41 -17.99 3.23 -5.93
CA LEU A 41 -17.62 2.27 -4.90
C LEU A 41 -18.86 1.75 -4.14
N ASP A 42 -19.78 2.63 -3.77
CA ASP A 42 -21.03 2.26 -3.08
C ASP A 42 -21.96 1.42 -3.98
N PHE A 43 -22.03 1.73 -5.27
CA PHE A 43 -22.80 0.98 -6.25
C PHE A 43 -22.23 -0.43 -6.46
N ILE A 44 -20.91 -0.55 -6.56
CA ILE A 44 -20.21 -1.84 -6.64
C ILE A 44 -20.43 -2.65 -5.35
N GLU A 45 -20.42 -2.02 -4.18
CA GLU A 45 -20.69 -2.70 -2.92
C GLU A 45 -22.08 -3.37 -2.91
N LYS A 46 -23.11 -2.64 -3.38
CA LYS A 46 -24.48 -3.17 -3.49
C LYS A 46 -24.57 -4.35 -4.47
N ILE A 47 -23.97 -4.25 -5.65
CA ILE A 47 -24.00 -5.34 -6.65
C ILE A 47 -23.23 -6.56 -6.16
N CYS A 48 -22.03 -6.37 -5.61
CA CYS A 48 -21.23 -7.46 -5.06
C CYS A 48 -21.94 -8.15 -3.88
N GLY A 49 -22.60 -7.38 -3.00
CA GLY A 49 -23.40 -7.93 -1.91
C GLY A 49 -24.49 -8.87 -2.43
N HIS A 50 -25.14 -8.50 -3.53
CA HIS A 50 -26.16 -9.33 -4.17
C HIS A 50 -25.59 -10.62 -4.80
N LEU A 51 -24.46 -10.53 -5.50
CA LEU A 51 -23.81 -11.68 -6.14
C LEU A 51 -23.23 -12.68 -5.13
N VAL A 52 -22.57 -12.20 -4.07
CA VAL A 52 -22.03 -13.06 -3.01
C VAL A 52 -23.15 -13.81 -2.29
N ARG A 53 -24.28 -13.14 -2.01
CA ARG A 53 -25.47 -13.81 -1.44
C ARG A 53 -26.01 -14.89 -2.37
N LYS A 54 -26.04 -14.64 -3.69
CA LYS A 54 -26.48 -15.61 -4.70
C LYS A 54 -25.54 -16.82 -4.79
N TYR A 55 -24.23 -16.57 -4.78
CA TYR A 55 -23.20 -17.63 -4.84
C TYR A 55 -23.19 -18.50 -3.58
N LYS A 56 -23.27 -17.89 -2.38
CA LYS A 56 -23.33 -18.61 -1.10
C LYS A 56 -24.59 -19.49 -0.99
N LYS A 57 -25.69 -19.09 -1.65
CA LYS A 57 -26.93 -19.87 -1.72
C LYS A 57 -26.83 -21.04 -2.72
N ALA A 58 -26.06 -20.89 -3.80
CA ALA A 58 -25.80 -21.94 -4.79
C ALA A 58 -24.81 -23.01 -4.28
N ASN A 59 -23.76 -22.59 -3.56
CA ASN A 59 -22.71 -23.49 -3.09
C ASN A 59 -23.11 -24.34 -1.86
N ARG A 60 -24.26 -24.06 -1.24
CA ARG A 60 -24.80 -24.85 -0.12
C ARG A 60 -25.51 -26.15 -0.57
N LYS A 61 -25.58 -26.42 -1.89
CA LYS A 61 -26.30 -27.57 -2.47
C LYS A 61 -25.43 -28.63 -3.14
N SER A 62 -24.10 -28.49 -3.19
CA SER A 62 -23.26 -29.48 -3.88
C SER A 62 -22.73 -30.55 -2.92
N ASN A 63 -23.35 -31.74 -2.96
CA ASN A 63 -22.93 -32.94 -2.25
C ASN A 63 -21.78 -33.62 -3.01
N ILE A 64 -20.60 -33.00 -3.03
CA ILE A 64 -19.43 -33.48 -3.79
C ILE A 64 -18.74 -34.58 -2.98
N SER A 65 -18.46 -35.71 -3.63
CA SER A 65 -17.85 -36.87 -2.98
C SER A 65 -16.39 -36.59 -2.55
N PRO A 66 -15.96 -37.07 -1.37
CA PRO A 66 -14.61 -36.81 -0.83
C PRO A 66 -13.47 -37.29 -1.74
N ARG A 67 -13.71 -38.32 -2.58
CA ARG A 67 -12.72 -38.88 -3.50
C ARG A 67 -12.37 -37.94 -4.67
N LEU A 68 -13.35 -37.18 -5.17
CA LEU A 68 -13.09 -36.20 -6.23
C LEU A 68 -12.28 -35.00 -5.71
N VAL A 69 -12.49 -34.63 -4.44
CA VAL A 69 -11.71 -33.57 -3.77
C VAL A 69 -10.22 -33.95 -3.68
N ALA A 70 -9.91 -35.20 -3.35
CA ALA A 70 -8.53 -35.68 -3.22
C ALA A 70 -7.77 -35.72 -4.56
N ILE A 71 -8.43 -36.13 -5.65
CA ILE A 71 -7.82 -36.19 -7.00
C ILE A 71 -7.62 -34.78 -7.57
N ILE A 72 -8.56 -33.87 -7.31
CA ILE A 72 -8.42 -32.46 -7.70
C ILE A 72 -7.28 -31.80 -6.90
N GLN A 73 -7.16 -32.07 -5.60
CA GLN A 73 -6.08 -31.54 -4.75
C GLN A 73 -4.69 -32.00 -5.21
N SER A 74 -4.50 -33.29 -5.49
CA SER A 74 -3.17 -33.81 -5.88
C SER A 74 -2.68 -33.29 -7.22
N LYS A 75 -3.59 -33.12 -8.19
CA LYS A 75 -3.26 -32.57 -9.51
C LYS A 75 -3.08 -31.05 -9.48
N HIS A 76 -3.80 -30.34 -8.59
CA HIS A 76 -3.62 -28.91 -8.40
C HIS A 76 -2.26 -28.58 -7.77
N GLN A 77 -1.79 -29.41 -6.84
CA GLN A 77 -0.57 -29.18 -6.07
C GLN A 77 0.71 -29.22 -6.93
N SER A 78 0.76 -29.99 -8.03
CA SER A 78 1.92 -30.07 -8.93
C SER A 78 1.97 -28.97 -9.99
N THR A 79 0.82 -28.45 -10.44
CA THR A 79 0.77 -27.24 -11.28
C THR A 79 1.01 -25.96 -10.49
N VAL A 80 0.60 -25.93 -9.21
CA VAL A 80 0.80 -24.78 -8.33
C VAL A 80 2.28 -24.54 -8.05
N THR A 81 3.11 -25.58 -7.88
CA THR A 81 4.54 -25.40 -7.54
C THR A 81 5.37 -24.75 -8.65
N LYS A 82 5.12 -25.08 -9.94
CA LYS A 82 5.81 -24.41 -11.06
C LYS A 82 5.29 -23.01 -11.34
N ALA A 83 3.99 -22.77 -11.17
CA ALA A 83 3.42 -21.42 -11.24
C ALA A 83 3.92 -20.52 -10.10
N LYS A 84 4.21 -21.11 -8.93
CA LYS A 84 4.68 -20.39 -7.73
C LYS A 84 6.04 -19.72 -7.94
N THR A 85 7.00 -20.38 -8.61
CA THR A 85 8.35 -19.80 -8.80
C THR A 85 8.36 -18.58 -9.73
N VAL A 86 7.59 -18.62 -10.82
CA VAL A 86 7.43 -17.47 -11.73
C VAL A 86 6.57 -16.39 -11.07
N SER A 87 5.49 -16.79 -10.39
CA SER A 87 4.65 -15.86 -9.63
C SER A 87 5.46 -15.14 -8.57
N ASP A 88 6.30 -15.81 -7.78
CA ASP A 88 7.06 -15.18 -6.69
C ASP A 88 8.08 -14.16 -7.22
N SER A 89 8.61 -14.37 -8.43
CA SER A 89 9.50 -13.41 -9.12
C SER A 89 8.77 -12.19 -9.68
N PHE A 90 7.45 -12.24 -9.89
CA PHE A 90 6.62 -11.10 -10.32
C PHE A 90 5.68 -10.58 -9.23
N ARG A 91 5.57 -11.29 -8.10
CA ARG A 91 4.72 -10.96 -6.94
C ARG A 91 5.15 -9.66 -6.27
N TRP A 92 6.40 -9.25 -6.45
CA TRP A 92 6.85 -7.93 -6.03
C TRP A 92 6.23 -6.81 -6.87
N LEU A 93 5.96 -7.05 -8.16
CA LEU A 93 5.41 -6.07 -9.09
C LEU A 93 3.87 -5.98 -8.98
N ILE A 94 3.20 -7.14 -8.86
CA ILE A 94 1.73 -7.23 -8.82
C ILE A 94 1.27 -7.29 -7.36
N PRO A 95 0.52 -6.29 -6.85
CA PRO A 95 -0.06 -6.33 -5.51
C PRO A 95 -0.83 -7.64 -5.26
N GLU A 96 -0.59 -8.32 -4.14
CA GLU A 96 -1.28 -9.58 -3.82
C GLU A 96 -2.82 -9.43 -3.81
N ILE A 97 -3.30 -8.23 -3.50
CA ILE A 97 -4.71 -7.88 -3.52
C ILE A 97 -5.34 -8.03 -4.91
N LEU A 98 -4.59 -7.79 -5.99
CA LEU A 98 -5.08 -8.00 -7.36
C LEU A 98 -5.42 -9.46 -7.63
N LEU A 99 -4.60 -10.37 -7.10
CA LEU A 99 -4.78 -11.81 -7.29
C LEU A 99 -5.83 -12.39 -6.34
N THR A 100 -6.02 -11.76 -5.18
CA THR A 100 -6.90 -12.27 -4.12
C THR A 100 -8.34 -11.75 -4.27
N SER A 101 -8.51 -10.55 -4.84
CA SER A 101 -9.80 -9.86 -4.91
C SER A 101 -10.22 -9.57 -6.35
N VAL A 102 -11.23 -10.29 -6.85
CA VAL A 102 -11.87 -10.02 -8.17
C VAL A 102 -12.30 -8.56 -8.29
N LYS A 103 -12.73 -7.94 -7.17
CA LYS A 103 -13.07 -6.52 -7.10
C LYS A 103 -11.89 -5.61 -7.51
N ALA A 104 -10.70 -5.89 -6.96
CA ALA A 104 -9.50 -5.14 -7.29
C ALA A 104 -9.15 -5.33 -8.76
N LEU A 105 -9.19 -6.56 -9.27
CA LEU A 105 -8.90 -6.83 -10.68
C LEU A 105 -9.76 -5.98 -11.63
N ILE A 106 -11.07 -5.89 -11.39
CA ILE A 106 -11.98 -5.08 -12.21
C ILE A 106 -11.63 -3.59 -12.14
N VAL A 107 -11.41 -3.04 -10.95
CA VAL A 107 -11.07 -1.62 -10.77
C VAL A 107 -9.77 -1.27 -11.48
N PHE A 108 -8.73 -2.09 -11.32
CA PHE A 108 -7.44 -1.84 -11.97
C PHE A 108 -7.53 -1.98 -13.48
N SER A 109 -8.36 -2.90 -14.00
CA SER A 109 -8.60 -3.04 -15.44
C SER A 109 -9.27 -1.80 -16.03
N ILE A 110 -10.29 -1.26 -15.36
CA ILE A 110 -10.96 -0.01 -15.77
C ILE A 110 -9.96 1.14 -15.76
N VAL A 111 -9.18 1.29 -14.69
CA VAL A 111 -8.20 2.36 -14.54
C VAL A 111 -7.09 2.25 -15.60
N ALA A 112 -6.66 1.04 -15.96
CA ALA A 112 -5.69 0.83 -17.04
C ALA A 112 -6.25 1.20 -18.42
N VAL A 113 -7.51 0.81 -18.70
CA VAL A 113 -8.20 1.16 -19.96
C VAL A 113 -8.37 2.68 -20.07
N LEU A 114 -8.73 3.36 -18.98
CA LEU A 114 -8.79 4.82 -18.95
C LEU A 114 -7.42 5.45 -19.21
N GLY A 115 -6.35 4.95 -18.58
CA GLY A 115 -4.99 5.39 -18.85
C GLY A 115 -4.59 5.22 -20.32
N LEU A 116 -4.93 4.07 -20.92
CA LEU A 116 -4.68 3.82 -22.33
C LEU A 116 -5.49 4.77 -23.22
N MET A 117 -6.77 4.97 -22.93
CA MET A 117 -7.66 5.86 -23.68
C MET A 117 -7.19 7.32 -23.63
N ILE A 118 -6.75 7.79 -22.46
CA ILE A 118 -6.16 9.12 -22.31
C ILE A 118 -4.88 9.23 -23.15
N GLY A 119 -3.99 8.24 -23.06
CA GLY A 119 -2.75 8.25 -23.82
C GLY A 119 -2.94 8.20 -25.34
N THR A 120 -3.92 7.45 -25.84
CA THR A 120 -4.18 7.36 -27.29
C THR A 120 -4.93 8.57 -27.82
N LEU A 121 -5.96 9.06 -27.13
CA LEU A 121 -6.80 10.17 -27.62
C LEU A 121 -6.11 11.53 -27.49
N TRP A 122 -5.45 11.80 -26.36
CA TRP A 122 -4.81 13.09 -26.12
C TRP A 122 -3.39 13.15 -26.68
N LEU A 123 -2.53 12.18 -26.34
CA LEU A 123 -1.12 12.23 -26.73
C LEU A 123 -0.87 11.72 -28.15
N LYS A 124 -1.82 10.98 -28.74
CA LYS A 124 -1.69 10.32 -30.06
C LYS A 124 -0.42 9.49 -30.17
N ASN A 125 0.04 8.93 -29.05
CA ASN A 125 1.26 8.16 -28.94
C ASN A 125 0.97 6.84 -28.22
N ILE A 126 0.99 5.74 -28.97
CA ILE A 126 0.70 4.39 -28.46
C ILE A 126 1.70 3.99 -27.38
N GLY A 127 2.99 4.32 -27.54
CA GLY A 127 4.01 3.97 -26.56
C GLY A 127 3.76 4.66 -25.21
N ALA A 128 3.46 5.96 -25.23
CA ALA A 128 3.12 6.70 -24.02
C ALA A 128 1.83 6.18 -23.37
N ALA A 129 0.84 5.78 -24.18
CA ALA A 129 -0.41 5.20 -23.70
C ALA A 129 -0.21 3.87 -22.95
N ILE A 130 0.67 3.01 -23.45
CA ILE A 130 1.02 1.74 -22.78
C ILE A 130 1.67 2.02 -21.43
N ILE A 131 2.65 2.92 -21.37
CA ILE A 131 3.32 3.27 -20.12
C ILE A 131 2.33 3.90 -19.13
N LEU A 132 1.43 4.77 -19.60
CA LEU A 132 0.41 5.40 -18.77
C LEU A 132 -0.57 4.37 -18.20
N ALA A 133 -0.96 3.36 -18.98
CA ALA A 133 -1.78 2.26 -18.50
C ALA A 133 -1.07 1.46 -17.39
N PHE A 134 0.23 1.19 -17.53
CA PHE A 134 1.04 0.56 -16.47
C PHE A 134 1.12 1.42 -15.21
N LEU A 135 1.35 2.74 -15.34
CA LEU A 135 1.35 3.67 -14.22
C LEU A 135 0.01 3.68 -13.48
N CYS A 136 -1.10 3.66 -14.23
CA CYS A 136 -2.46 3.61 -13.70
C CYS A 136 -2.73 2.31 -12.91
N ILE A 137 -2.10 1.19 -13.28
CA ILE A 137 -2.16 -0.06 -12.50
C ILE A 137 -1.26 0.01 -11.26
N LEU A 138 -0.07 0.59 -11.37
CA LEU A 138 0.92 0.62 -10.27
C LEU A 138 0.50 1.53 -9.11
N LEU A 139 -0.09 2.70 -9.40
CA LEU A 139 -0.43 3.72 -8.39
C LEU A 139 -1.42 3.23 -7.32
N PRO A 140 -2.60 2.66 -7.66
CA PRO A 140 -3.52 2.12 -6.64
C PRO A 140 -2.91 0.94 -5.88
N GLY A 141 -2.08 0.15 -6.56
CA GLY A 141 -1.32 -0.94 -5.96
C GLY A 141 -0.40 -0.47 -4.84
N GLN A 142 0.31 0.64 -5.05
CA GLN A 142 1.16 1.25 -4.04
C GLN A 142 0.35 1.84 -2.87
N TYR A 143 -0.82 2.40 -3.13
CA TYR A 143 -1.69 2.92 -2.07
C TYR A 143 -2.20 1.82 -1.13
N LEU A 144 -2.62 0.68 -1.68
CA LEU A 144 -3.10 -0.45 -0.89
C LEU A 144 -1.99 -1.07 -0.05
N SER A 145 -0.80 -1.30 -0.64
CA SER A 145 0.33 -1.84 0.12
C SER A 145 0.78 -0.91 1.25
N ARG A 146 0.63 0.41 1.09
CA ARG A 146 0.92 1.38 2.17
C ARG A 146 0.05 1.19 3.40
N GLN A 147 -1.16 0.64 3.31
CA GLN A 147 -1.99 0.41 4.50
C GLN A 147 -1.41 -0.72 5.37
N ASP A 148 -1.03 -1.83 4.74
CA ASP A 148 -0.39 -2.95 5.44
C ASP A 148 0.97 -2.55 6.00
N LEU A 149 1.76 -1.80 5.22
CA LEU A 149 3.04 -1.25 5.67
C LEU A 149 2.85 -0.30 6.86
N ARG A 150 1.86 0.60 6.84
CA ARG A 150 1.55 1.47 7.99
C ARG A 150 1.17 0.68 9.23
N LYS A 151 0.44 -0.44 9.08
CA LYS A 151 0.13 -1.31 10.22
C LYS A 151 1.40 -1.97 10.76
N GLN A 152 2.28 -2.44 9.88
CA GLN A 152 3.58 -3.02 10.24
C GLN A 152 4.49 -1.98 10.92
N GLU A 153 4.64 -0.79 10.35
CA GLU A 153 5.38 0.35 10.94
C GLU A 153 4.87 0.69 12.36
N LYS A 154 3.56 0.64 12.57
CA LYS A 154 2.97 0.80 13.91
C LYS A 154 3.36 -0.31 14.87
N TYR A 155 3.35 -1.58 14.45
CA TYR A 155 3.85 -2.66 15.30
C TYR A 155 5.33 -2.47 15.64
N ILE A 156 6.16 -2.14 14.65
CA ILE A 156 7.60 -1.95 14.82
C ILE A 156 7.89 -0.80 15.80
N SER A 157 7.26 0.36 15.60
CA SER A 157 7.44 1.52 16.50
C SER A 157 6.91 1.29 17.92
N GLN A 158 5.90 0.43 18.08
CA GLN A 158 5.35 0.08 19.40
C GLN A 158 6.11 -1.06 20.07
N PHE A 159 6.91 -1.83 19.33
CA PHE A 159 7.57 -3.03 19.82
C PHE A 159 8.46 -2.79 21.05
N PRO A 160 9.29 -1.73 21.13
CA PRO A 160 10.08 -1.44 22.34
C PRO A 160 9.20 -1.23 23.58
N ILE A 161 8.09 -0.50 23.42
CA ILE A 161 7.13 -0.23 24.50
C ILE A 161 6.47 -1.52 24.95
N VAL A 162 6.10 -2.40 24.01
CA VAL A 162 5.52 -3.72 24.30
C VAL A 162 6.49 -4.57 25.11
N VAL A 163 7.76 -4.69 24.69
CA VAL A 163 8.78 -5.50 25.38
C VAL A 163 9.02 -4.97 26.80
N ARG A 164 9.16 -3.65 26.98
CA ARG A 164 9.32 -3.02 28.30
C ARG A 164 8.10 -3.22 29.19
N THR A 165 6.90 -3.03 28.64
CA THR A 165 5.63 -3.23 29.37
C THR A 165 5.49 -4.68 29.83
N PHE A 166 5.88 -5.62 28.96
CA PHE A 166 5.89 -7.03 29.30
C PHE A 166 6.88 -7.33 30.43
N LEU A 167 8.12 -6.83 30.33
CA LEU A 167 9.17 -7.02 31.33
C LEU A 167 8.73 -6.52 32.71
N VAL A 168 8.23 -5.28 32.80
CA VAL A 168 7.72 -4.69 34.05
C VAL A 168 6.57 -5.53 34.62
N ALA A 169 5.66 -6.00 33.76
CA ALA A 169 4.55 -6.84 34.20
C ALA A 169 5.01 -8.23 34.67
N LEU A 170 6.03 -8.80 34.04
CA LEU A 170 6.61 -10.09 34.42
C LEU A 170 7.31 -9.99 35.79
N GLU A 171 8.07 -8.92 36.02
CA GLU A 171 8.69 -8.61 37.32
C GLU A 171 7.66 -8.49 38.44
N GLN A 172 6.55 -7.80 38.18
CA GLN A 172 5.51 -7.56 39.19
C GLN A 172 4.61 -8.78 39.46
N LYS A 173 4.22 -9.51 38.40
CA LYS A 173 3.20 -10.58 38.51
C LYS A 173 3.80 -11.98 38.62
N GLY A 174 5.08 -12.13 38.33
CA GLY A 174 5.81 -13.39 38.44
C GLY A 174 5.43 -14.48 37.42
N ASN A 175 4.45 -14.23 36.55
CA ASN A 175 3.97 -15.21 35.57
C ASN A 175 3.72 -14.57 34.19
N ALA A 176 4.15 -15.27 33.14
CA ALA A 176 4.10 -14.75 31.78
C ALA A 176 2.66 -14.54 31.28
N ARG A 177 1.71 -15.42 31.63
CA ARG A 177 0.30 -15.27 31.21
C ARG A 177 -0.31 -13.95 31.69
N SER A 178 -0.09 -13.59 32.96
CA SER A 178 -0.61 -12.33 33.52
C SER A 178 0.15 -11.12 32.98
N ALA A 179 1.43 -11.27 32.64
CA ALA A 179 2.19 -10.23 31.96
C ALA A 179 1.67 -9.98 30.52
N ILE A 180 1.35 -11.05 29.76
CA ILE A 180 0.68 -10.96 28.46
C ILE A 180 -0.69 -10.27 28.61
N SER A 181 -1.48 -10.63 29.64
CA SER A 181 -2.74 -9.96 29.96
C SER A 181 -2.57 -8.47 30.20
N TYR A 182 -1.55 -8.09 30.96
CA TYR A 182 -1.25 -6.70 31.22
C TYR A 182 -0.88 -5.92 29.94
N VAL A 183 -0.08 -6.53 29.06
CA VAL A 183 0.26 -5.95 27.75
C VAL A 183 -0.99 -5.81 26.87
N ALA A 184 -1.87 -6.82 26.85
CA ALA A 184 -3.12 -6.79 26.07
C ALA A 184 -4.13 -5.72 26.54
N GLU A 185 -4.00 -5.22 27.77
CA GLU A 185 -4.82 -4.14 28.30
C GLU A 185 -4.19 -2.76 28.06
N ARG A 186 -2.86 -2.66 28.21
CA ARG A 186 -2.13 -1.38 28.26
C ARG A 186 -1.43 -0.98 26.96
N ALA A 187 -1.14 -1.93 26.06
CA ALA A 187 -0.48 -1.60 24.80
C ALA A 187 -1.39 -0.71 23.92
N PRO A 188 -0.79 0.15 23.07
CA PRO A 188 -1.53 0.86 22.03
C PRO A 188 -1.99 -0.09 20.90
N GLU A 189 -2.99 0.33 20.12
CA GLU A 189 -3.37 -0.37 18.89
C GLU A 189 -2.32 -0.16 17.79
N PRO A 190 -1.95 -1.18 16.99
CA PRO A 190 -2.58 -2.50 16.86
C PRO A 190 -2.03 -3.60 17.77
N SER A 191 -0.97 -3.33 18.54
CA SER A 191 -0.34 -4.32 19.43
C SER A 191 -1.31 -4.88 20.46
N LYS A 192 -2.18 -4.02 21.00
CA LYS A 192 -3.26 -4.42 21.91
C LYS A 192 -4.11 -5.57 21.37
N SER A 193 -4.73 -5.38 20.20
CA SER A 193 -5.58 -6.38 19.55
C SER A 193 -4.84 -7.69 19.28
N LEU A 194 -3.56 -7.62 18.93
CA LEU A 194 -2.71 -8.79 18.73
C LEU A 194 -2.56 -9.62 20.02
N PHE A 195 -2.18 -8.98 21.14
CA PHE A 195 -2.03 -9.69 22.41
C PHE A 195 -3.36 -10.19 22.99
N GLN A 196 -4.47 -9.47 22.77
CA GLN A 196 -5.81 -9.95 23.10
C GLN A 196 -6.18 -11.22 22.32
N THR A 197 -5.85 -11.26 21.03
CA THR A 197 -6.08 -12.45 20.19
C THR A 197 -5.23 -13.63 20.67
N ILE A 198 -3.98 -13.39 21.05
CA ILE A 198 -3.08 -14.40 21.60
C ILE A 198 -3.65 -14.98 22.90
N LEU A 199 -4.08 -14.12 23.83
CA LEU A 199 -4.70 -14.56 25.09
C LEU A 199 -5.96 -15.39 24.83
N LEU A 200 -6.83 -14.93 23.94
CA LEU A 200 -8.04 -15.66 23.58
C LEU A 200 -7.71 -17.06 23.05
N LYS A 201 -6.66 -17.21 22.23
CA LYS A 201 -6.21 -18.52 21.75
C LYS A 201 -5.69 -19.40 22.88
N ILE A 202 -4.85 -18.86 23.77
CA ILE A 202 -4.33 -19.59 24.92
C ILE A 202 -5.49 -20.06 25.82
N ASP A 203 -6.45 -19.18 26.12
CA ASP A 203 -7.61 -19.45 26.96
C ASP A 203 -8.58 -20.45 26.30
N SER A 204 -8.58 -20.52 24.96
CA SER A 204 -9.31 -21.53 24.18
C SER A 204 -8.60 -22.89 24.14
N GLY A 205 -7.47 -23.05 24.84
CA GLY A 205 -6.73 -24.31 24.92
C GLY A 205 -5.73 -24.56 23.78
N PHE A 206 -5.44 -23.56 22.94
CA PHE A 206 -4.35 -23.70 21.98
C PHE A 206 -3.00 -23.73 22.70
N GLU A 207 -2.06 -24.50 22.16
CA GLU A 207 -0.69 -24.56 22.67
C GLU A 207 -0.08 -23.14 22.70
N PRO A 208 0.43 -22.65 23.85
CA PRO A 208 0.95 -21.28 23.99
C PRO A 208 2.01 -20.95 22.94
N LYS A 209 2.92 -21.88 22.67
CA LYS A 209 3.97 -21.71 21.65
C LYS A 209 3.39 -21.47 20.25
N LEU A 210 2.28 -22.09 19.88
CA LEU A 210 1.61 -21.86 18.59
C LEU A 210 0.85 -20.54 18.56
N ALA A 211 0.23 -20.13 19.68
CA ALA A 211 -0.45 -18.86 19.77
C ALA A 211 0.53 -17.67 19.65
N LEU A 212 1.70 -17.77 20.31
CA LEU A 212 2.74 -16.74 20.31
C LEU A 212 3.38 -16.50 18.94
N LYS A 213 3.34 -17.48 18.02
CA LYS A 213 3.81 -17.31 16.63
C LYS A 213 3.06 -16.21 15.85
N GLU A 214 1.89 -15.77 16.30
CA GLU A 214 1.24 -14.60 15.67
C GLU A 214 2.07 -13.32 15.84
N ILE A 215 2.91 -13.21 16.88
CA ILE A 215 3.81 -12.08 17.08
C ILE A 215 4.77 -11.94 15.90
N THR A 216 5.45 -13.03 15.54
CA THR A 216 6.43 -13.00 14.44
C THR A 216 5.79 -12.78 13.09
N LYS A 217 4.57 -13.30 12.91
CA LYS A 217 3.79 -13.14 11.69
C LYS A 217 3.29 -11.70 11.45
N GLU A 218 2.89 -11.01 12.51
CA GLU A 218 2.36 -9.63 12.42
C GLU A 218 3.46 -8.56 12.47
N ILE A 219 4.47 -8.72 13.34
CA ILE A 219 5.54 -7.72 13.52
C ILE A 219 6.61 -7.85 12.43
N LYS A 220 6.92 -9.07 11.99
CA LYS A 220 7.88 -9.39 10.90
C LYS A 220 9.31 -8.84 11.09
N VAL A 221 9.73 -8.60 12.33
CA VAL A 221 11.11 -8.18 12.64
C VAL A 221 11.91 -9.37 13.20
N SER A 222 13.22 -9.40 12.96
CA SER A 222 14.14 -10.42 13.49
C SER A 222 14.04 -10.56 15.01
N HIS A 223 14.08 -9.44 15.74
CA HIS A 223 13.93 -9.40 17.21
C HIS A 223 12.56 -9.89 17.70
N ALA A 224 11.51 -9.86 16.87
CA ALA A 224 10.21 -10.41 17.23
C ALA A 224 10.26 -11.94 17.38
N HIS A 225 11.14 -12.63 16.65
CA HIS A 225 11.35 -14.07 16.83
C HIS A 225 12.04 -14.37 18.16
N LEU A 226 13.04 -13.57 18.53
CA LEU A 226 13.69 -13.71 19.84
C LEU A 226 12.70 -13.46 20.97
N PHE A 227 11.84 -12.44 20.83
CA PHE A 227 10.78 -12.16 21.79
C PHE A 227 9.77 -13.31 21.89
N GLU A 228 9.30 -13.86 20.76
CA GLU A 228 8.39 -15.01 20.74
C GLU A 228 8.98 -16.24 21.43
N GLN A 229 10.25 -16.56 21.16
CA GLN A 229 10.95 -17.68 21.80
C GLN A 229 11.10 -17.47 23.32
N LEU A 230 11.59 -16.30 23.75
CA LEU A 230 11.71 -15.98 25.17
C LEU A 230 10.35 -16.00 25.88
N LEU A 231 9.30 -15.53 25.20
CA LEU A 231 7.95 -15.52 25.74
C LEU A 231 7.37 -16.93 25.89
N ALA A 232 7.66 -17.82 24.94
CA ALA A 232 7.30 -19.23 25.02
C ALA A 232 8.04 -19.93 26.17
N ASP A 233 9.33 -19.65 26.36
CA ASP A 233 10.12 -20.21 27.45
C ASP A 233 9.69 -19.64 28.81
N ALA A 234 9.38 -18.34 28.88
CA ALA A 234 8.90 -17.67 30.10
C ALA A 234 7.54 -18.17 30.56
N TYR A 235 6.73 -18.68 29.62
CA TYR A 235 5.48 -19.34 29.95
C TYR A 235 5.67 -20.56 30.86
N TYR A 236 6.80 -21.28 30.70
CA TYR A 236 7.12 -22.46 31.51
C TYR A 236 8.08 -22.16 32.66
N GLN A 237 9.03 -21.25 32.46
CA GLN A 237 10.12 -20.98 33.41
C GLN A 237 9.86 -19.75 34.31
N GLY A 238 8.86 -18.92 33.99
CA GLY A 238 8.48 -17.76 34.79
C GLY A 238 9.53 -16.64 34.76
N THR A 239 9.92 -16.17 35.94
CA THR A 239 10.78 -14.98 36.13
C THR A 239 12.27 -15.22 35.89
N THR A 240 12.71 -16.47 35.70
CA THR A 240 14.12 -16.79 35.46
C THR A 240 14.69 -16.15 34.19
N LEU A 241 13.82 -15.75 33.25
CA LEU A 241 14.20 -15.15 31.97
C LEU A 241 14.22 -13.61 31.95
N ILE A 242 13.98 -12.96 33.09
CA ILE A 242 14.01 -11.49 33.21
C ILE A 242 15.31 -10.87 32.65
N PRO A 243 16.52 -11.41 32.93
CA PRO A 243 17.76 -10.87 32.38
C PRO A 243 17.81 -10.91 30.84
N GLN A 244 17.27 -11.97 30.23
CA GLN A 244 17.21 -12.15 28.78
C GLN A 244 16.25 -11.13 28.15
N PHE A 245 15.08 -10.90 28.77
CA PHE A 245 14.17 -9.83 28.34
C PHE A 245 14.78 -8.44 28.49
N THR A 246 15.54 -8.19 29.55
CA THR A 246 16.23 -6.91 29.77
C THR A 246 17.24 -6.66 28.65
N ARG A 247 18.04 -7.67 28.28
CA ARG A 247 18.98 -7.59 27.16
C ARG A 247 18.26 -7.36 25.83
N LEU A 248 17.15 -8.08 25.59
CA LEU A 248 16.35 -7.92 24.39
C LEU A 248 15.74 -6.51 24.30
N ALA A 249 15.24 -5.96 25.42
CA ALA A 249 14.70 -4.61 25.46
C ALA A 249 15.75 -3.59 24.99
N GLY A 250 16.98 -3.67 25.50
CA GLY A 250 18.09 -2.81 25.07
C GLY A 250 18.44 -2.96 23.58
N GLN A 251 18.40 -4.18 23.03
CA GLN A 251 18.62 -4.42 21.60
C GLN A 251 17.50 -3.83 20.74
N VAL A 252 16.25 -3.98 21.16
CA VAL A 252 15.07 -3.45 20.47
C VAL A 252 15.05 -1.92 20.52
N ASP A 253 15.49 -1.32 21.62
CA ASP A 253 15.64 0.13 21.75
C ASP A 253 16.69 0.68 20.77
N ALA A 254 17.88 0.07 20.74
CA ALA A 254 18.94 0.45 19.80
C ALA A 254 18.49 0.32 18.33
N MET A 255 17.76 -0.76 18.00
CA MET A 255 17.18 -0.95 16.68
C MET A 255 16.14 0.15 16.35
N ASN A 256 15.28 0.51 17.31
CA ASN A 256 14.26 1.53 17.10
C ASN A 256 14.87 2.92 16.88
N GLU A 257 15.98 3.24 17.57
CA GLU A 257 16.73 4.48 17.33
C GLU A 257 17.25 4.55 15.89
N LEU A 258 17.87 3.46 15.39
CA LEU A 258 18.33 3.37 14.00
C LEU A 258 17.18 3.49 12.99
N ILE A 259 16.02 2.88 13.27
CA ILE A 259 14.84 2.99 12.42
C ILE A 259 14.32 4.43 12.37
N LEU A 260 14.28 5.13 13.52
CA LEU A 260 13.84 6.51 13.58
C LEU A 260 14.80 7.44 12.81
N GLU A 261 16.11 7.24 12.94
CA GLU A 261 17.12 8.00 12.18
C GLU A 261 16.98 7.78 10.67
N ASN A 262 16.85 6.51 10.24
CA ASN A 262 16.64 6.16 8.83
C ASN A 262 15.29 6.66 8.29
N ALA A 263 14.24 6.65 9.10
CA ALA A 263 12.94 7.14 8.70
C ALA A 263 13.00 8.65 8.40
N GLN A 264 13.69 9.43 9.25
CA GLN A 264 13.82 10.88 9.06
C GLN A 264 14.51 11.23 7.74
N THR A 265 15.61 10.55 7.41
CA THR A 265 16.34 10.78 6.15
C THR A 265 15.54 10.33 4.92
N THR A 266 14.88 9.18 5.01
CA THR A 266 14.12 8.60 3.91
C THR A 266 12.81 9.36 3.64
N HIS A 267 12.10 9.82 4.67
CA HIS A 267 10.86 10.58 4.51
C HIS A 267 11.09 11.89 3.75
N ALA A 268 12.17 12.62 4.07
CA ALA A 268 12.53 13.85 3.37
C ALA A 268 12.80 13.56 1.88
N GLY A 269 13.58 12.52 1.58
CA GLY A 269 13.87 12.10 0.21
C GLY A 269 12.62 11.71 -0.58
N ARG A 270 11.70 10.95 0.04
CA ARG A 270 10.42 10.55 -0.60
C ARG A 270 9.53 11.75 -0.92
N ILE A 271 9.43 12.72 -0.01
CA ILE A 271 8.64 13.95 -0.23
C ILE A 271 9.27 14.79 -1.33
N GLN A 272 10.58 15.00 -1.29
CA GLN A 272 11.30 15.72 -2.34
C GLN A 272 11.09 15.06 -3.71
N ASN A 273 11.22 13.73 -3.78
CA ASN A 273 11.01 13.00 -5.03
C ASN A 273 9.58 13.19 -5.56
N PHE A 274 8.58 13.11 -4.68
CA PHE A 274 7.19 13.37 -5.05
C PHE A 274 6.97 14.81 -5.58
N ILE A 275 7.56 15.81 -4.92
CA ILE A 275 7.50 17.21 -5.35
C ILE A 275 8.13 17.38 -6.74
N MET A 276 9.30 16.78 -6.99
CA MET A 276 9.98 16.86 -8.29
C MET A 276 9.13 16.26 -9.42
N HIS A 277 8.51 15.09 -9.19
CA HIS A 277 7.63 14.46 -10.18
C HIS A 277 6.37 15.30 -10.44
N PHE A 278 5.77 15.85 -9.39
CA PHE A 278 4.59 16.70 -9.52
C PHE A 278 4.91 18.01 -10.26
N LEU A 279 6.08 18.60 -10.02
CA LEU A 279 6.55 19.81 -10.68
C LEU A 279 6.71 19.60 -12.19
N VAL A 280 7.21 18.44 -12.64
CA VAL A 280 7.31 18.10 -14.07
C VAL A 280 5.93 18.11 -14.74
N VAL A 281 4.90 17.56 -14.07
CA VAL A 281 3.53 17.57 -14.59
C VAL A 281 2.97 18.99 -14.66
N ILE A 282 3.16 19.80 -13.61
CA ILE A 282 2.75 21.22 -13.60
C ILE A 282 3.42 21.98 -14.74
N LEU A 283 4.74 21.83 -14.91
CA LEU A 283 5.50 22.49 -15.97
C LEU A 283 5.00 22.07 -17.36
N ALA A 284 4.68 20.79 -17.57
CA ALA A 284 4.11 20.32 -18.83
C ALA A 284 2.74 20.96 -19.13
N VAL A 285 1.87 21.04 -18.12
CA VAL A 285 0.56 21.70 -18.26
C VAL A 285 0.72 23.20 -18.52
N MET A 286 1.61 23.86 -17.79
CA MET A 286 1.93 25.27 -18.00
C MET A 286 2.48 25.53 -19.40
N LEU A 287 3.39 24.68 -19.88
CA LEU A 287 3.97 24.79 -21.22
C LEU A 287 2.90 24.77 -22.30
N VAL A 288 1.96 23.82 -22.23
CA VAL A 288 0.83 23.72 -23.18
C VAL A 288 -0.09 24.93 -23.10
N ARG A 289 -0.25 25.54 -21.92
CA ARG A 289 -1.11 26.73 -21.72
C ARG A 289 -0.48 28.02 -22.19
N VAL A 290 0.83 28.19 -21.99
CA VAL A 290 1.57 29.40 -22.36
C VAL A 290 1.93 29.37 -23.85
N LEU A 291 2.26 28.19 -24.39
CA LEU A 291 2.70 27.99 -25.77
C LEU A 291 1.80 26.93 -26.45
N PRO A 292 0.67 27.31 -27.08
CA PRO A 292 -0.22 26.35 -27.74
C PRO A 292 0.47 25.63 -28.92
N GLU A 293 1.52 26.21 -29.49
CA GLU A 293 2.37 25.54 -30.49
C GLU A 293 3.09 24.31 -29.91
N SER A 294 3.39 24.32 -28.61
CA SER A 294 4.00 23.17 -27.93
C SER A 294 3.05 21.96 -27.88
N GLU A 295 1.73 22.16 -27.88
CA GLU A 295 0.77 21.06 -27.95
C GLU A 295 0.93 20.28 -29.26
N LYS A 296 1.02 21.00 -30.39
CA LYS A 296 1.24 20.39 -31.70
C LYS A 296 2.58 19.66 -31.75
N TYR A 297 3.63 20.29 -31.21
CA TYR A 297 4.95 19.66 -31.15
C TYR A 297 4.93 18.36 -30.34
N LEU A 298 4.35 18.35 -29.14
CA LEU A 298 4.33 17.17 -28.26
C LEU A 298 3.46 16.02 -28.81
N THR A 299 2.41 16.34 -29.57
CA THR A 299 1.42 15.34 -30.05
C THR A 299 1.60 14.91 -31.49
N GLN A 300 2.18 15.73 -32.36
CA GLN A 300 2.28 15.46 -33.80
C GLN A 300 3.72 15.16 -34.23
N GLU A 301 4.69 15.91 -33.74
CA GLU A 301 6.09 15.75 -34.12
C GLU A 301 6.72 14.52 -33.45
N ILE A 302 7.57 13.81 -34.21
CA ILE A 302 8.26 12.61 -33.72
C ILE A 302 9.17 12.95 -32.53
N GLY A 303 9.84 14.11 -32.58
CA GLY A 303 10.70 14.60 -31.51
C GLY A 303 9.93 14.82 -30.21
N GLY A 304 8.82 15.56 -30.26
CA GLY A 304 7.98 15.81 -29.08
C GLY A 304 7.39 14.54 -28.49
N ARG A 305 6.90 13.63 -29.34
CA ARG A 305 6.40 12.30 -28.90
C ARG A 305 7.46 11.49 -28.16
N THR A 306 8.71 11.56 -28.61
CA THR A 306 9.83 10.84 -27.97
C THR A 306 10.13 11.41 -26.59
N ILE A 307 10.11 12.74 -26.44
CA ILE A 307 10.32 13.41 -25.14
C ILE A 307 9.22 13.01 -24.15
N VAL A 308 7.95 13.01 -24.57
CA VAL A 308 6.83 12.57 -23.73
C VAL A 308 7.01 11.11 -23.29
N LEU A 309 7.36 10.24 -24.23
CA LEU A 309 7.61 8.83 -23.96
C LEU A 309 8.72 8.64 -22.91
N LEU A 310 9.86 9.31 -23.10
CA LEU A 310 11.00 9.25 -22.18
C LEU A 310 10.63 9.80 -20.80
N THR A 311 9.80 10.83 -20.73
CA THR A 311 9.31 11.39 -19.47
C THR A 311 8.48 10.36 -18.70
N PHE A 312 7.47 9.75 -19.35
CA PHE A 312 6.67 8.70 -18.70
C PHE A 312 7.49 7.47 -18.33
N LEU A 313 8.45 7.09 -19.18
CA LEU A 313 9.36 5.98 -18.90
C LEU A 313 10.22 6.28 -17.68
N SER A 314 10.74 7.50 -17.54
CA SER A 314 11.51 7.94 -16.37
C SER A 314 10.68 7.87 -15.09
N VAL A 315 9.43 8.35 -15.12
CA VAL A 315 8.48 8.24 -13.98
C VAL A 315 8.22 6.78 -13.62
N LEU A 316 8.00 5.92 -14.62
CA LEU A 316 7.77 4.48 -14.41
C LEU A 316 8.98 3.83 -13.73
N ILE A 317 10.19 4.10 -14.22
CA ILE A 317 11.44 3.60 -13.62
C ILE A 317 11.55 4.09 -12.18
N GLY A 318 11.31 5.39 -11.93
CA GLY A 318 11.35 5.97 -10.58
C GLY A 318 10.41 5.26 -9.60
N ILE A 319 9.18 4.97 -10.00
CA ILE A 319 8.21 4.22 -9.17
C ILE A 319 8.67 2.79 -8.91
N ILE A 320 9.25 2.12 -9.92
CA ILE A 320 9.78 0.76 -9.77
C ILE A 320 10.95 0.76 -8.76
N PHE A 321 11.87 1.71 -8.87
CA PHE A 321 12.99 1.86 -7.95
C PHE A 321 12.53 2.16 -6.52
N ASP A 322 11.59 3.09 -6.33
CA ASP A 322 11.01 3.41 -5.01
C ASP A 322 10.39 2.16 -4.35
N ARG A 323 9.69 1.36 -5.15
CA ARG A 323 9.08 0.11 -4.68
C ARG A 323 10.14 -0.94 -4.30
N MET A 324 11.21 -1.07 -5.09
CA MET A 324 12.30 -2.00 -4.77
C MET A 324 13.01 -1.61 -3.46
N MET A 325 13.33 -0.33 -3.29
CA MET A 325 14.00 0.17 -2.08
C MET A 325 13.12 0.05 -0.84
N SER A 326 11.82 0.34 -0.95
CA SER A 326 10.88 0.22 0.19
C SER A 326 10.80 -1.18 0.81
N LYS A 327 11.23 -2.23 0.08
CA LYS A 327 11.23 -3.61 0.56
C LYS A 327 12.57 -4.01 1.21
N VAL A 328 13.67 -3.33 0.88
CA VAL A 328 14.98 -3.60 1.50
C VAL A 328 15.04 -3.07 2.92
N ASP A 329 14.30 -1.99 3.19
CA ASP A 329 14.24 -1.34 4.50
C ASP A 329 13.27 -2.04 5.49
N ALA A 330 12.50 -3.04 5.04
CA ALA A 330 11.45 -3.72 5.81
C ALA A 330 11.79 -5.19 6.10
#